data_AF-A0A897MYI4-F1
#
_entry.id   AF-A0A897MYI4-F1
#
_cell.length_a   1.000
_cell.length_b   1.000
_cell.length_c   1.000
_cell.angle_alpha   90.00
_cell.angle_beta   90.00
_cell.angle_gamma   90.00
#
_symmetry.space_group_name_H-M   'P 1'
#
loop_
_entity.id
_entity.type
_entity.pdbx_description
1 polymer ?
#
loop_
_entity_poly.entity_id
_entity_poly.type
_entity_poly.pdbx_seq_one_letter_code
_entity_poly.pdbx_strand_id
1 'polypeptide(L)'
;MTEDEGAEAVAPDPEEDVELQIREDLVAQVADRDPELGQEVKSLAEIAIQLNGAVDELEDALESTQDELAETEAELEDARADLDEREATIDDLEERLKQKQAEFQNYKQRQEREKERIKERAAEDLVERLVEVRDNLLRAADQDHDNVESIREGVEMTLKSFDRILEDENVSPIEPEPGAEVDPNKHEVMMRVDSDEPEGTVSELYRPGYEIADKLIQSAQVTVSTGAEAEAEETDDTDDEDAETDTEDGDVEEQDAESAGDDAEPEDTESDAESEGAEAEGAEDDERQETDSEVDGEGDDAERDEPADDAEEDEADDDEGQEEDVEGEEEESDEDDEGDEPEEDVKADPETGEPDDDNDE
;
A
#
# COMPACT_ATOMS: atom_id res chain seq x y z
N MET A 1 -14.66 -51.64 32.68
CA MET A 1 -13.63 -52.56 33.22
C MET A 1 -13.03 -51.82 34.38
N THR A 2 -13.33 -52.26 35.59
CA THR A 2 -12.82 -51.73 36.84
C THR A 2 -11.47 -52.36 37.10
N GLU A 3 -10.41 -51.55 37.12
CA GLU A 3 -9.16 -51.95 37.75
C GLU A 3 -9.19 -51.49 39.20
N ASP A 4 -8.84 -52.45 40.04
CA ASP A 4 -8.98 -52.53 41.49
C ASP A 4 -7.61 -52.14 42.06
N GLU A 5 -7.45 -50.90 42.51
CA GLU A 5 -6.30 -50.51 43.33
C GLU A 5 -6.71 -50.67 44.80
N GLY A 6 -6.29 -51.80 45.35
CA GLY A 6 -6.44 -52.11 46.76
C GLY A 6 -5.70 -51.09 47.61
N ALA A 7 -6.43 -50.43 48.50
CA ALA A 7 -5.87 -49.72 49.62
C ALA A 7 -5.08 -50.72 50.49
N GLU A 8 -3.76 -50.73 50.32
CA GLU A 8 -2.83 -51.41 51.22
C GLU A 8 -2.90 -50.69 52.56
N ALA A 9 -3.65 -51.26 53.49
CA ALA A 9 -3.65 -50.83 54.88
C ALA A 9 -2.23 -51.02 55.42
N VAL A 10 -1.48 -49.92 55.51
CA VAL A 10 -0.20 -49.85 56.21
C VAL A 10 -0.45 -50.38 57.63
N ALA A 11 0.03 -51.59 57.90
CA ALA A 11 -0.05 -52.18 59.22
C ALA A 11 0.80 -51.32 60.18
N PRO A 12 0.30 -51.01 61.39
CA PRO A 12 1.09 -50.24 62.36
C PRO A 12 2.40 -50.99 62.66
N ASP A 13 3.50 -50.25 62.68
CA ASP A 13 4.84 -50.81 62.83
C ASP A 13 4.96 -51.53 64.19
N PRO A 14 5.31 -52.83 64.24
CA PRO A 14 5.41 -53.58 65.48
C PRO A 14 6.50 -53.05 66.44
N GLU A 15 7.43 -52.22 65.96
CA GLU A 15 8.45 -51.58 66.79
C GLU A 15 7.90 -50.38 67.60
N GLU A 16 6.98 -49.59 67.02
CA GLU A 16 6.28 -48.50 67.72
C GLU A 16 5.44 -49.03 68.89
N ASP A 17 4.72 -50.15 68.69
CA ASP A 17 3.88 -50.77 69.72
C ASP A 17 4.70 -51.25 70.93
N VAL A 18 5.94 -51.71 70.70
CA VAL A 18 6.85 -52.18 71.75
C VAL A 18 7.48 -51.00 72.49
N GLU A 19 7.85 -49.92 71.80
CA GLU A 19 8.36 -48.71 72.44
C GLU A 19 7.29 -47.98 73.26
N LEU A 20 6.04 -47.93 72.78
CA LEU A 20 4.90 -47.39 73.52
C LEU A 20 4.61 -48.21 74.79
N GLN A 21 4.66 -49.54 74.72
CA GLN A 21 4.51 -50.42 75.89
C GLN A 21 5.65 -50.27 76.91
N ILE A 22 6.90 -50.22 76.45
CA ILE A 22 8.07 -50.02 77.32
C ILE A 22 7.97 -48.66 78.05
N ARG A 23 7.52 -47.64 77.34
CA ARG A 23 7.36 -46.28 77.86
C ARG A 23 6.21 -46.20 78.87
N GLU A 24 5.08 -46.84 78.60
CA GLU A 24 3.94 -46.91 79.51
C GLU A 24 4.29 -47.65 80.81
N ASP A 25 5.06 -48.76 80.70
CA ASP A 25 5.61 -49.50 81.84
C ASP A 25 6.63 -48.68 82.66
N LEU A 26 7.43 -47.83 82.00
CA LEU A 26 8.37 -46.92 82.66
C LEU A 26 7.65 -45.77 83.39
N VAL A 27 6.61 -45.19 82.77
CA VAL A 27 5.76 -44.16 83.39
C VAL A 27 5.04 -44.73 84.62
N ALA A 28 4.53 -45.96 84.54
CA ALA A 28 3.89 -46.66 85.66
C ALA A 28 4.86 -46.92 86.82
N GLN A 29 6.09 -47.39 86.52
CA GLN A 29 7.13 -47.62 87.53
C GLN A 29 7.60 -46.35 88.25
N VAL A 30 7.59 -45.20 87.55
CA VAL A 30 7.94 -43.89 88.12
C VAL A 30 6.80 -43.36 88.98
N ALA A 31 5.55 -43.50 88.54
CA ALA A 31 4.36 -43.09 89.29
C ALA A 31 4.16 -43.87 90.60
N ASP A 32 4.57 -45.16 90.65
CA ASP A 32 4.56 -45.98 91.88
C ASP A 32 5.55 -45.49 92.96
N ARG A 33 6.61 -44.77 92.57
CA ARG A 33 7.63 -44.21 93.48
C ARG A 33 7.37 -42.77 93.88
N ASP A 34 6.95 -41.93 92.94
CA ASP A 34 6.59 -40.54 93.15
C ASP A 34 5.44 -40.14 92.20
N PRO A 35 4.23 -39.87 92.74
CA PRO A 35 3.05 -39.65 91.91
C PRO A 35 3.05 -38.30 91.17
N GLU A 36 3.77 -37.28 91.67
CA GLU A 36 3.87 -35.98 90.98
C GLU A 36 4.84 -36.10 89.81
N LEU A 37 5.99 -36.74 90.02
CA LEU A 37 7.00 -36.95 88.98
C LEU A 37 6.51 -37.91 87.88
N GLY A 38 5.68 -38.91 88.22
CA GLY A 38 5.02 -39.78 87.24
C GLY A 38 4.05 -39.03 86.31
N GLN A 39 3.35 -38.00 86.80
CA GLN A 39 2.48 -37.15 85.97
C GLN A 39 3.28 -36.26 85.03
N GLU A 40 4.39 -35.69 85.50
CA GLU A 40 5.28 -34.86 84.68
C GLU A 40 5.92 -35.68 83.55
N VAL A 41 6.45 -36.87 83.86
CA VAL A 41 7.01 -37.80 82.85
C VAL A 41 5.95 -38.25 81.84
N LYS A 42 4.70 -38.47 82.28
CA LYS A 42 3.59 -38.77 81.37
C LYS A 42 3.30 -37.60 80.42
N SER A 43 3.25 -36.37 80.92
CA SER A 43 3.01 -35.18 80.09
C SER A 43 4.13 -34.93 79.09
N LEU A 44 5.39 -35.10 79.50
CA LEU A 44 6.55 -35.03 78.62
C LEU A 44 6.53 -36.15 77.58
N ALA A 45 6.03 -37.32 77.95
CA ALA A 45 5.85 -38.41 77.02
C ALA A 45 4.81 -38.07 75.93
N GLU A 46 3.63 -37.60 76.33
CA GLU A 46 2.59 -37.16 75.38
C GLU A 46 3.10 -36.06 74.44
N ILE A 47 3.84 -35.07 74.97
CA ILE A 47 4.44 -33.99 74.16
C ILE A 47 5.47 -34.54 73.16
N ALA A 48 6.33 -35.50 73.56
CA ALA A 48 7.31 -36.06 72.65
C ALA A 48 6.68 -36.92 71.53
N ILE A 49 5.54 -37.57 71.77
CA ILE A 49 4.77 -38.24 70.69
C ILE A 49 4.21 -37.20 69.72
N GLN A 50 3.60 -36.14 70.24
CA GLN A 50 3.07 -35.06 69.42
C GLN A 50 4.15 -34.36 68.59
N LEU A 51 5.34 -34.17 69.16
CA LEU A 51 6.48 -33.59 68.44
C LEU A 51 6.98 -34.52 67.34
N ASN A 52 7.00 -35.84 67.54
CA ASN A 52 7.43 -36.78 66.50
C ASN A 52 6.45 -36.76 65.32
N GLY A 53 5.15 -36.88 65.59
CA GLY A 53 4.14 -36.80 64.52
C GLY A 53 4.17 -35.45 63.77
N ALA A 54 4.44 -34.35 64.46
CA ALA A 54 4.62 -33.05 63.81
C ALA A 54 5.91 -32.93 62.99
N VAL A 55 6.94 -33.73 63.29
CA VAL A 55 8.16 -33.82 62.48
C VAL A 55 7.89 -34.66 61.24
N ASP A 56 7.22 -35.81 61.38
CA ASP A 56 6.83 -36.67 60.25
C ASP A 56 5.96 -35.89 59.23
N GLU A 57 4.93 -35.15 59.71
CA GLU A 57 4.10 -34.27 58.87
C GLU A 57 4.91 -33.17 58.16
N LEU A 58 5.98 -32.67 58.80
CA LEU A 58 6.84 -31.63 58.21
C LEU A 58 7.81 -32.22 57.18
N GLU A 59 8.27 -33.46 57.38
CA GLU A 59 9.09 -34.19 56.42
C GLU A 59 8.28 -34.50 55.15
N ASP A 60 7.05 -35.00 55.28
CA ASP A 60 6.13 -35.22 54.16
C ASP A 60 5.83 -33.92 53.39
N ALA A 61 5.56 -32.83 54.12
CA ALA A 61 5.32 -31.53 53.50
C ALA A 61 6.57 -30.99 52.78
N LEU A 62 7.77 -31.22 53.34
CA LEU A 62 9.02 -30.81 52.72
C LEU A 62 9.28 -31.59 51.42
N GLU A 63 9.05 -32.90 51.42
CA GLU A 63 9.17 -33.75 50.22
C GLU A 63 8.21 -33.26 49.12
N SER A 64 6.94 -33.05 49.45
CA SER A 64 5.95 -32.50 48.50
C SER A 64 6.38 -31.15 47.92
N THR A 65 6.90 -30.24 48.75
CA THR A 65 7.38 -28.94 48.24
C THR A 65 8.63 -29.04 47.38
N GLN A 66 9.48 -30.04 47.61
CA GLN A 66 10.66 -30.28 46.78
C GLN A 66 10.29 -30.82 45.40
N ASP A 67 9.30 -31.71 45.34
CA ASP A 67 8.76 -32.24 44.08
C ASP A 67 8.10 -31.12 43.26
N GLU A 68 7.25 -30.29 43.88
CA GLU A 68 6.63 -29.13 43.23
C GLU A 68 7.67 -28.11 42.72
N LEU A 69 8.74 -27.88 43.50
CA LEU A 69 9.83 -27.00 43.11
C LEU A 69 10.58 -27.57 41.89
N ALA A 70 10.87 -28.88 41.89
CA ALA A 70 11.55 -29.54 40.79
C ALA A 70 10.73 -29.49 39.49
N GLU A 71 9.41 -29.70 39.58
CA GLU A 71 8.48 -29.56 38.45
C GLU A 71 8.49 -28.12 37.91
N THR A 72 8.37 -27.13 38.80
CA THR A 72 8.39 -25.71 38.42
C THR A 72 9.72 -25.30 37.79
N GLU A 73 10.85 -25.82 38.30
CA GLU A 73 12.18 -25.54 37.74
C GLU A 73 12.33 -26.13 36.33
N ALA A 74 11.79 -27.32 36.08
CA ALA A 74 11.77 -27.94 34.75
C ALA A 74 10.92 -27.14 33.77
N GLU A 75 9.70 -26.75 34.15
CA GLU A 75 8.82 -25.91 33.31
C GLU A 75 9.46 -24.55 32.99
N LEU A 76 10.17 -23.96 33.96
CA LEU A 76 10.90 -22.71 33.77
C LEU A 76 12.07 -22.85 32.80
N GLU A 77 12.78 -23.98 32.82
CA GLU A 77 13.85 -24.27 31.88
C GLU A 77 13.32 -24.43 30.45
N ASP A 78 12.24 -25.20 30.29
CA ASP A 78 11.57 -25.37 28.99
C ASP A 78 11.05 -24.04 28.44
N ALA A 79 10.38 -23.23 29.28
CA ALA A 79 9.88 -21.92 28.86
C ALA A 79 11.00 -20.93 28.47
N ARG A 80 12.19 -21.04 29.09
CA ARG A 80 13.37 -20.25 28.70
C ARG A 80 13.95 -20.70 27.37
N ALA A 81 14.05 -22.02 27.16
CA ALA A 81 14.51 -22.56 25.89
C ALA A 81 13.60 -22.15 24.73
N ASP A 82 12.28 -22.24 24.93
CA ASP A 82 11.28 -21.77 23.96
C ASP A 82 11.42 -20.27 23.68
N LEU A 83 11.62 -19.45 24.72
CA LEU A 83 11.81 -18.02 24.58
C LEU A 83 13.06 -17.71 23.74
N ASP A 84 14.19 -18.34 24.05
CA ASP A 84 15.44 -18.14 23.33
C ASP A 84 15.31 -18.53 21.84
N GLU A 85 14.61 -19.62 21.52
CA GLU A 85 14.33 -20.02 20.13
C GLU A 85 13.48 -18.98 19.39
N ARG A 86 12.46 -18.43 20.07
CA ARG A 86 11.57 -17.41 19.50
C ARG A 86 12.31 -16.11 19.27
N GLU A 87 13.15 -15.68 20.21
CA GLU A 87 13.98 -14.48 20.06
C GLU A 87 14.94 -14.64 18.87
N ALA A 88 15.62 -15.79 18.75
CA ALA A 88 16.50 -16.07 17.61
C ALA A 88 15.75 -16.05 16.26
N THR A 89 14.53 -16.57 16.23
CA THR A 89 13.67 -16.54 15.03
C THR A 89 13.25 -15.11 14.68
N ILE A 90 12.90 -14.30 15.68
CA ILE A 90 12.55 -12.89 15.47
C ILE A 90 13.74 -12.13 14.87
N ASP A 91 14.94 -12.31 15.43
CA ASP A 91 16.15 -11.64 14.96
C ASP A 91 16.46 -11.98 13.48
N ASP A 92 16.38 -13.26 13.10
CA ASP A 92 16.57 -13.70 11.70
C ASP A 92 15.50 -13.10 10.76
N LEU A 93 14.24 -13.06 11.19
CA LEU A 93 13.16 -12.46 10.41
C LEU A 93 13.33 -10.95 10.25
N GLU A 94 13.75 -10.25 11.31
CA GLU A 94 14.02 -8.81 11.27
C GLU A 94 15.19 -8.49 10.33
N GLU A 95 16.27 -9.28 10.36
CA GLU A 95 17.39 -9.12 9.44
C GLU A 95 16.96 -9.31 7.98
N ARG A 96 16.23 -10.40 7.70
CA ARG A 96 15.69 -10.67 6.36
C ARG A 96 14.77 -9.56 5.89
N LEU A 97 13.89 -9.07 6.76
CA LEU A 97 12.97 -7.98 6.44
C LEU A 97 13.73 -6.70 6.13
N LYS A 98 14.74 -6.35 6.92
CA LYS A 98 15.59 -5.18 6.69
C LYS A 98 16.33 -5.27 5.36
N GLN A 99 16.87 -6.44 5.03
CA GLN A 99 17.49 -6.69 3.73
C GLN A 99 16.48 -6.51 2.59
N LYS A 100 15.29 -7.10 2.70
CA LYS A 100 14.25 -7.00 1.67
C LYS A 100 13.75 -5.57 1.48
N GLN A 101 13.63 -4.80 2.56
CA GLN A 101 13.30 -3.37 2.47
C GLN A 101 14.39 -2.59 1.71
N ALA A 102 15.67 -2.86 1.99
CA ALA A 102 16.77 -2.21 1.28
C ALA A 102 16.80 -2.60 -0.21
N GLU A 103 16.62 -3.89 -0.53
CA GLU A 103 16.50 -4.39 -1.90
C GLU A 103 15.35 -3.70 -2.65
N PHE A 104 14.20 -3.55 -2.01
CA PHE A 104 13.03 -2.89 -2.60
C PHE A 104 13.27 -1.40 -2.85
N GLN A 105 13.90 -0.68 -1.91
CA GLN A 105 14.27 0.73 -2.10
C GLN A 105 15.23 0.90 -3.28
N ASN A 106 16.25 0.06 -3.37
CA ASN A 106 17.20 0.06 -4.48
C ASN A 106 16.52 -0.27 -5.81
N TYR A 107 15.61 -1.25 -5.82
CA TYR A 107 14.80 -1.59 -6.99
C TYR A 107 13.95 -0.41 -7.45
N LYS A 108 13.20 0.23 -6.54
CA LYS A 108 12.36 1.39 -6.86
C LYS A 108 13.19 2.52 -7.48
N GLN A 109 14.33 2.85 -6.87
CA GLN A 109 15.20 3.90 -7.38
C GLN A 109 15.82 3.54 -8.74
N ARG A 110 16.08 2.25 -9.00
CA ARG A 110 16.53 1.77 -10.31
C ARG A 110 15.42 1.88 -11.36
N GLN A 111 14.18 1.52 -11.00
CA GLN A 111 13.03 1.60 -11.89
C GLN A 111 12.68 3.05 -12.25
N GLU A 112 12.77 3.98 -11.30
CA GLU A 112 12.55 5.40 -11.55
C GLU A 112 13.57 5.95 -12.57
N ARG A 113 14.85 5.64 -12.39
CA ARG A 113 15.90 6.02 -13.35
C ARG A 113 15.72 5.37 -14.72
N GLU A 114 15.27 4.12 -14.76
CA GLU A 114 15.01 3.44 -16.03
C GLU A 114 13.82 4.05 -16.75
N LYS A 115 12.75 4.38 -16.02
CA LYS A 115 11.58 5.07 -16.58
C LYS A 115 11.94 6.45 -17.13
N GLU A 116 12.76 7.22 -16.42
CA GLU A 116 13.24 8.52 -16.89
C GLU A 116 14.06 8.37 -18.17
N ARG A 117 14.99 7.41 -18.20
CA ARG A 117 15.80 7.10 -19.38
C ARG A 117 14.96 6.64 -20.57
N ILE A 118 13.95 5.79 -20.34
CA ILE A 118 13.00 5.38 -21.39
C ILE A 118 12.25 6.60 -21.90
N LYS A 119 11.81 7.50 -21.02
CA LYS A 119 11.11 8.73 -21.42
C LYS A 119 12.01 9.68 -22.23
N GLU A 120 13.26 9.84 -21.85
CA GLU A 120 14.25 10.65 -22.59
C GLU A 120 14.51 10.08 -23.99
N ARG A 121 14.62 8.75 -24.11
CA ARG A 121 14.88 8.08 -25.39
C ARG A 121 13.65 7.82 -26.24
N ALA A 122 12.45 7.81 -25.66
CA ALA A 122 11.21 7.51 -26.39
C ALA A 122 10.95 8.47 -27.55
N ALA A 123 11.43 9.72 -27.45
CA ALA A 123 11.29 10.70 -28.52
C ALA A 123 12.52 10.76 -29.45
N GLU A 124 13.62 10.10 -29.13
CA GLU A 124 14.89 10.20 -29.88
C GLU A 124 14.70 9.74 -31.33
N ASP A 125 14.18 8.52 -31.52
CA ASP A 125 13.96 7.92 -32.85
C ASP A 125 12.99 8.74 -33.71
N LEU A 126 11.96 9.35 -33.10
CA LEU A 126 11.01 10.22 -33.81
C LEU A 126 11.68 11.55 -34.19
N VAL A 127 12.41 12.17 -33.26
CA VAL A 127 13.11 13.44 -33.51
C VAL A 127 14.13 13.28 -34.64
N GLU A 128 14.89 12.18 -34.66
CA GLU A 128 15.83 11.89 -35.77
C GLU A 128 15.14 11.89 -37.14
N ARG A 129 14.00 11.18 -37.25
CA ARG A 129 13.19 11.15 -38.48
C ARG A 129 12.61 12.53 -38.84
N LEU A 130 12.16 13.30 -37.86
CA LEU A 130 11.65 14.66 -38.08
C LEU A 130 12.72 15.65 -38.54
N VAL A 131 13.97 15.48 -38.08
CA VAL A 131 15.10 16.29 -38.54
C VAL A 131 15.35 16.10 -40.04
N GLU A 132 15.20 14.88 -40.57
CA GLU A 132 15.31 14.63 -42.01
C GLU A 132 14.25 15.37 -42.82
N VAL A 133 13.00 15.39 -42.35
CA VAL A 133 11.90 16.15 -42.98
C VAL A 133 12.24 17.65 -42.98
N ARG A 134 12.70 18.18 -41.85
CA ARG A 134 13.13 19.58 -41.75
C ARG A 134 14.24 19.91 -42.74
N ASP A 135 15.24 19.04 -42.87
CA ASP A 135 16.37 19.26 -43.77
C ASP A 135 15.94 19.19 -45.26
N ASN A 136 14.97 18.34 -45.59
CA ASN A 136 14.34 18.32 -46.92
C ASN A 136 13.57 19.62 -47.21
N LEU A 137 12.81 20.14 -46.24
CA LEU A 137 12.12 21.43 -46.38
C LEU A 137 13.10 22.59 -46.53
N LEU A 138 14.20 22.60 -45.76
CA LEU A 138 15.25 23.62 -45.90
C LEU A 138 15.90 23.56 -47.29
N ARG A 139 16.22 22.36 -47.79
CA ARG A 139 16.74 22.19 -49.14
C ARG A 139 15.76 22.70 -50.19
N ALA A 140 14.48 22.41 -50.03
CA ALA A 140 13.44 22.95 -50.91
C ALA A 140 13.33 24.48 -50.80
N ALA A 141 13.54 25.08 -49.63
CA ALA A 141 13.49 26.53 -49.47
C ALA A 141 14.70 27.26 -50.10
N ASP A 142 15.90 26.66 -50.02
CA ASP A 142 17.16 27.27 -50.48
C ASP A 142 17.47 27.04 -51.96
N GLN A 143 16.76 26.13 -52.64
CA GLN A 143 16.95 25.84 -54.06
C GLN A 143 16.33 26.94 -54.96
N ASP A 144 17.04 27.29 -56.02
CA ASP A 144 16.47 28.07 -57.12
C ASP A 144 15.52 27.17 -57.93
N HIS A 145 14.24 27.50 -57.94
CA HIS A 145 13.21 26.70 -58.62
C HIS A 145 12.90 27.27 -60.01
N ASP A 146 12.84 26.38 -61.00
CA ASP A 146 12.54 26.74 -62.38
C ASP A 146 11.08 27.23 -62.56
N ASN A 147 10.15 26.77 -61.71
CA ASN A 147 8.74 27.16 -61.69
C ASN A 147 8.05 26.74 -60.37
N VAL A 148 6.84 27.28 -60.13
CA VAL A 148 6.02 27.02 -58.93
C VAL A 148 5.56 25.55 -58.84
N GLU A 149 5.40 24.86 -59.97
CA GLU A 149 4.97 23.46 -60.01
C GLU A 149 6.04 22.54 -59.39
N SER A 150 7.32 22.81 -59.68
CA SER A 150 8.46 22.10 -59.08
C SER A 150 8.52 22.25 -57.56
N ILE A 151 8.11 23.42 -57.03
CA ILE A 151 8.03 23.65 -55.57
C ILE A 151 6.91 22.82 -54.97
N ARG A 152 5.72 22.85 -55.61
CA ARG A 152 4.55 22.07 -55.17
C ARG A 152 4.88 20.58 -55.09
N GLU A 153 5.49 20.02 -56.14
CA GLU A 153 5.88 18.61 -56.18
C GLU A 153 6.87 18.26 -55.04
N GLY A 154 7.87 19.11 -54.80
CA GLY A 154 8.83 18.92 -53.69
C GLY A 154 8.18 18.94 -52.30
N VAL A 155 7.25 19.86 -52.08
CA VAL A 155 6.48 19.95 -50.83
C VAL A 155 5.57 18.74 -50.66
N GLU A 156 4.86 18.31 -51.71
CA GLU A 156 4.01 17.11 -51.67
C GLU A 156 4.80 15.83 -51.38
N MET A 157 6.01 15.70 -51.93
CA MET A 157 6.90 14.57 -51.60
C MET A 157 7.35 14.60 -50.13
N THR A 158 7.61 15.79 -49.60
CA THR A 158 8.02 15.96 -48.20
C THR A 158 6.86 15.68 -47.25
N LEU A 159 5.64 16.13 -47.59
CA LEU A 159 4.42 15.82 -46.86
C LEU A 159 4.16 14.31 -46.81
N LYS A 160 4.23 13.61 -47.95
CA LYS A 160 4.09 12.14 -48.00
C LYS A 160 5.14 11.41 -47.15
N SER A 161 6.34 11.97 -47.02
CA SER A 161 7.39 11.39 -46.18
C SER A 161 7.09 11.61 -44.70
N PHE A 162 6.56 12.79 -44.35
CA PHE A 162 6.10 13.11 -43.01
C PHE A 162 4.91 12.23 -42.58
N ASP A 163 3.92 12.04 -43.46
CA ASP A 163 2.75 11.19 -43.18
C ASP A 163 3.16 9.73 -42.90
N ARG A 164 4.16 9.20 -43.62
CA ARG A 164 4.71 7.86 -43.35
C ARG A 164 5.38 7.76 -41.99
N ILE A 165 6.12 8.80 -41.58
CA ILE A 165 6.75 8.84 -40.25
C ILE A 165 5.69 8.81 -39.15
N LEU A 166 4.58 9.54 -39.34
CA LEU A 166 3.44 9.51 -38.43
C LEU A 166 2.78 8.12 -38.39
N GLU A 167 2.56 7.50 -39.54
CA GLU A 167 2.00 6.14 -39.64
C GLU A 167 2.89 5.10 -38.95
N ASP A 168 4.22 5.17 -39.12
CA ASP A 168 5.19 4.30 -38.44
C ASP A 168 5.14 4.44 -36.90
N GLU A 169 4.80 5.63 -36.40
CA GLU A 169 4.57 5.91 -34.98
C GLU A 169 3.12 5.61 -34.52
N ASN A 170 2.31 4.96 -35.38
CA ASN A 170 0.90 4.66 -35.14
C ASN A 170 0.04 5.92 -34.93
N VAL A 171 0.44 7.05 -35.50
CA VAL A 171 -0.35 8.27 -35.53
C VAL A 171 -1.24 8.26 -36.76
N SER A 172 -2.56 8.28 -36.54
CA SER A 172 -3.56 8.29 -37.61
C SER A 172 -4.31 9.63 -37.63
N PRO A 173 -4.54 10.22 -38.83
CA PRO A 173 -5.35 11.41 -38.95
C PRO A 173 -6.85 11.08 -38.78
N ILE A 174 -7.59 12.02 -38.19
CA ILE A 174 -9.04 11.97 -38.05
C ILE A 174 -9.62 13.01 -39.00
N GLU A 175 -10.14 12.52 -40.13
CA GLU A 175 -10.66 13.32 -41.23
C GLU A 175 -12.06 12.82 -41.62
N PRO A 176 -13.11 13.18 -40.84
CA PRO A 176 -14.47 12.80 -41.17
C PRO A 176 -14.89 13.39 -42.52
N GLU A 177 -15.49 12.56 -43.36
CA GLU A 177 -16.08 13.01 -44.62
C GLU A 177 -17.33 13.88 -44.36
N PRO A 178 -17.67 14.81 -45.26
CA PRO A 178 -18.98 15.46 -45.24
C PRO A 178 -20.12 14.43 -45.18
N GLY A 179 -21.10 14.67 -44.31
CA GLY A 179 -22.22 13.77 -44.03
C GLY A 179 -21.93 12.72 -42.95
N ALA A 180 -20.69 12.60 -42.44
CA ALA A 180 -20.37 11.67 -41.36
C ALA A 180 -21.00 12.07 -40.01
N GLU A 181 -21.29 11.07 -39.17
CA GLU A 181 -21.78 11.29 -37.81
C GLU A 181 -20.72 11.99 -36.95
N VAL A 182 -21.15 12.95 -36.13
CA VAL A 182 -20.26 13.68 -35.23
C VAL A 182 -20.02 12.86 -33.96
N ASP A 183 -18.81 12.35 -33.77
CA ASP A 183 -18.39 11.72 -32.51
C ASP A 183 -17.88 12.77 -31.50
N PRO A 184 -18.57 12.99 -30.36
CA PRO A 184 -18.15 13.97 -29.35
C PRO A 184 -16.77 13.70 -28.74
N ASN A 185 -16.26 12.46 -28.81
CA ASN A 185 -14.95 12.11 -28.28
C ASN A 185 -13.82 12.48 -29.22
N LYS A 186 -14.10 12.60 -30.53
CA LYS A 186 -13.07 12.80 -31.58
C LYS A 186 -13.22 14.14 -32.29
N HIS A 187 -14.40 14.75 -32.27
CA HIS A 187 -14.72 15.95 -33.04
C HIS A 187 -15.03 17.14 -32.12
N GLU A 188 -14.45 18.28 -32.44
CA GLU A 188 -14.76 19.58 -31.85
C GLU A 188 -15.59 20.39 -32.84
N VAL A 189 -16.83 20.72 -32.48
CA VAL A 189 -17.74 21.49 -33.33
C VAL A 189 -17.44 22.98 -33.19
N MET A 190 -16.91 23.58 -34.25
CA MET A 190 -16.55 24.99 -34.25
C MET A 190 -17.76 25.88 -34.50
N MET A 191 -18.56 25.54 -35.51
CA MET A 191 -19.70 26.32 -35.97
C MET A 191 -20.76 25.39 -36.54
N ARG A 192 -21.99 25.89 -36.63
CA ARG A 192 -23.07 25.25 -37.39
C ARG A 192 -23.37 26.09 -38.63
N VAL A 193 -23.50 25.45 -39.78
CA VAL A 193 -23.75 26.12 -41.07
C VAL A 193 -24.86 25.42 -41.82
N ASP A 194 -25.59 26.19 -42.62
CA ASP A 194 -26.54 25.63 -43.57
C ASP A 194 -25.76 24.91 -44.67
N SER A 195 -26.04 23.62 -44.83
CA SER A 195 -25.44 22.80 -45.89
C SER A 195 -26.41 21.72 -46.35
N ASP A 196 -26.13 21.13 -47.51
CA ASP A 196 -26.93 20.05 -48.08
C ASP A 196 -26.85 18.73 -47.27
N GLU A 197 -25.87 18.62 -46.37
CA GLU A 197 -25.72 17.47 -45.47
C GLU A 197 -26.84 17.36 -44.42
N PRO A 198 -27.13 16.15 -43.88
CA PRO A 198 -28.16 15.98 -42.86
C PRO A 198 -27.89 16.80 -41.58
N GLU A 199 -28.96 17.29 -40.95
CA GLU A 199 -28.86 18.01 -39.68
C GLU A 199 -28.08 17.19 -38.64
N GLY A 200 -27.10 17.82 -37.99
CA GLY A 200 -26.28 17.18 -36.96
C GLY A 200 -25.10 16.36 -37.49
N THR A 201 -24.86 16.34 -38.81
CA THR A 201 -23.68 15.67 -39.42
C THR A 201 -22.57 16.66 -39.78
N VAL A 202 -21.35 16.14 -40.00
CA VAL A 202 -20.19 16.94 -40.42
C VAL A 202 -20.47 17.58 -41.78
N SER A 203 -20.35 18.90 -41.88
CA SER A 203 -20.48 19.65 -43.13
C SER A 203 -19.11 19.83 -43.80
N GLU A 204 -18.13 20.34 -43.04
CA GLU A 204 -16.77 20.58 -43.54
C GLU A 204 -15.75 20.33 -42.43
N LEU A 205 -14.59 19.75 -42.80
CA LEU A 205 -13.42 19.61 -41.95
C LEU A 205 -12.62 20.91 -41.95
N TYR A 206 -12.59 21.61 -40.82
CA TYR A 206 -11.79 22.83 -40.66
C TYR A 206 -10.32 22.53 -40.38
N ARG A 207 -10.05 21.54 -39.50
CA ARG A 207 -8.70 21.08 -39.16
C ARG A 207 -8.72 19.58 -38.85
N PRO A 208 -7.83 18.77 -39.44
CA PRO A 208 -7.73 17.36 -39.12
C PRO A 208 -7.37 17.15 -37.64
N GLY A 209 -7.96 16.12 -37.05
CA GLY A 209 -7.57 15.59 -35.75
C GLY A 209 -6.47 14.54 -35.90
N TYR A 210 -5.90 14.11 -34.78
CA TYR A 210 -4.89 13.05 -34.75
C TYR A 210 -5.05 12.19 -33.51
N GLU A 211 -4.92 10.88 -33.68
CA GLU A 211 -4.84 9.90 -32.59
C GLU A 211 -3.57 9.07 -32.72
N ILE A 212 -2.97 8.70 -31.58
CA ILE A 212 -1.83 7.78 -31.51
C ILE A 212 -2.28 6.47 -30.88
N ALA A 213 -2.24 5.38 -31.65
CA ALA A 213 -2.93 4.14 -31.30
C ALA A 213 -4.39 4.45 -30.90
N ASP A 214 -4.73 4.26 -29.62
CA ASP A 214 -6.09 4.49 -29.10
C ASP A 214 -6.25 5.83 -28.34
N LYS A 215 -5.23 6.68 -28.34
CA LYS A 215 -5.22 7.94 -27.59
C LYS A 215 -5.37 9.15 -28.52
N LEU A 216 -6.45 9.91 -28.33
CA LEU A 216 -6.63 11.19 -29.01
C LEU A 216 -5.55 12.19 -28.60
N ILE A 217 -4.81 12.72 -29.59
CA ILE A 217 -3.85 13.82 -29.41
C ILE A 217 -4.56 15.16 -29.61
N GLN A 218 -5.36 15.23 -30.67
CA GLN A 218 -6.08 16.44 -31.05
C GLN A 218 -7.40 16.05 -31.70
N SER A 219 -8.49 16.68 -31.26
CA SER A 219 -9.79 16.56 -31.92
C SER A 219 -9.76 17.14 -33.33
N ALA A 220 -10.56 16.56 -34.22
CA ALA A 220 -10.84 17.14 -35.53
C ALA A 220 -11.80 18.30 -35.36
N GLN A 221 -11.45 19.47 -35.88
CA GLN A 221 -12.33 20.63 -35.84
C GLN A 221 -13.25 20.58 -37.05
N VAL A 222 -14.54 20.48 -36.79
CA VAL A 222 -15.57 20.30 -37.83
C VAL A 222 -16.63 21.39 -37.71
N THR A 223 -17.22 21.71 -38.85
CA THR A 223 -18.47 22.46 -38.92
C THR A 223 -19.61 21.45 -39.08
N VAL A 224 -20.73 21.68 -38.39
CA VAL A 224 -21.88 20.76 -38.40
C VAL A 224 -23.04 21.37 -39.19
N SER A 225 -23.78 20.55 -39.91
CA SER A 225 -24.93 21.04 -40.67
C SER A 225 -26.14 21.34 -39.77
N THR A 226 -26.82 22.46 -40.03
CA THR A 226 -28.18 22.74 -39.56
C THR A 226 -29.27 22.09 -40.43
N GLY A 227 -28.87 21.42 -41.51
CA GLY A 227 -29.76 20.99 -42.58
C GLY A 227 -30.11 22.13 -43.53
N ALA A 228 -30.28 21.83 -44.81
CA ALA A 228 -30.78 22.79 -45.77
C ALA A 228 -32.27 23.05 -45.49
N GLU A 229 -32.60 24.16 -44.84
CA GLU A 229 -33.93 24.76 -45.03
C GLU A 229 -33.99 25.17 -46.51
N ALA A 230 -34.68 24.35 -47.29
CA ALA A 230 -34.94 24.62 -48.69
C ALA A 230 -35.72 25.94 -48.79
N GLU A 231 -35.05 27.05 -49.09
CA GLU A 231 -35.68 28.18 -49.76
C GLU A 231 -36.08 27.73 -51.17
N ALA A 232 -37.25 27.09 -51.25
CA ALA A 232 -37.98 26.95 -52.49
C ALA A 232 -38.56 28.32 -52.83
N GLU A 233 -37.89 29.04 -53.74
CA GLU A 233 -38.49 30.16 -54.44
C GLU A 233 -39.76 29.70 -55.18
N GLU A 234 -40.93 30.10 -54.67
CA GLU A 234 -42.17 30.10 -55.46
C GLU A 234 -42.15 31.32 -56.39
N THR A 235 -41.85 31.06 -57.66
CA THR A 235 -42.31 31.90 -58.77
C THR A 235 -43.78 31.58 -59.01
N ASP A 236 -44.70 32.51 -58.73
CA ASP A 236 -46.07 32.45 -59.24
C ASP A 236 -46.32 33.62 -60.21
N ASP A 237 -46.68 33.24 -61.43
CA ASP A 237 -46.96 34.06 -62.60
C ASP A 237 -48.37 34.70 -62.51
N THR A 238 -48.50 35.85 -63.16
CA THR A 238 -49.67 36.76 -63.19
C THR A 238 -50.96 36.24 -63.85
N ASP A 239 -52.09 36.82 -63.36
CA ASP A 239 -53.39 37.15 -64.00
C ASP A 239 -54.46 36.06 -64.29
N ASP A 240 -55.66 36.20 -63.69
CA ASP A 240 -56.91 36.64 -64.37
C ASP A 240 -58.09 36.85 -63.37
N GLU A 241 -59.02 37.75 -63.70
CA GLU A 241 -60.10 38.30 -62.85
C GLU A 241 -61.44 37.50 -62.86
N ASP A 242 -62.25 37.79 -61.83
CA ASP A 242 -63.72 37.97 -61.83
C ASP A 242 -64.71 36.89 -61.32
N ALA A 243 -65.63 37.42 -60.48
CA ALA A 243 -67.05 37.11 -60.26
C ALA A 243 -67.52 36.18 -59.10
N GLU A 244 -67.81 36.85 -57.96
CA GLU A 244 -69.05 36.83 -57.14
C GLU A 244 -70.09 35.68 -57.30
N THR A 245 -70.50 35.03 -56.19
CA THR A 245 -71.83 35.16 -55.52
C THR A 245 -72.15 33.99 -54.55
N ASP A 246 -72.50 34.37 -53.32
CA ASP A 246 -73.65 33.95 -52.48
C ASP A 246 -73.94 32.49 -52.04
N THR A 247 -74.08 32.35 -50.71
CA THR A 247 -75.25 31.79 -49.97
C THR A 247 -75.18 30.39 -49.31
N GLU A 248 -75.31 30.45 -47.97
CA GLU A 248 -76.02 29.61 -46.97
C GLU A 248 -75.64 28.16 -46.62
N ASP A 249 -75.49 28.00 -45.29
CA ASP A 249 -76.02 26.98 -44.37
C ASP A 249 -75.56 25.51 -44.40
N GLY A 250 -75.27 24.99 -43.20
CA GLY A 250 -75.29 23.56 -42.90
C GLY A 250 -74.52 23.15 -41.65
N ASP A 251 -75.19 23.21 -40.50
CA ASP A 251 -74.86 22.58 -39.21
C ASP A 251 -74.26 21.16 -39.26
N VAL A 252 -73.48 20.79 -38.22
CA VAL A 252 -73.81 19.76 -37.19
C VAL A 252 -72.53 19.19 -36.52
N GLU A 253 -72.41 19.50 -35.21
CA GLU A 253 -72.04 18.67 -34.03
C GLU A 253 -70.73 17.85 -34.04
N GLU A 254 -69.79 18.20 -33.16
CA GLU A 254 -69.59 17.67 -31.79
C GLU A 254 -69.29 16.17 -31.70
N GLN A 255 -68.09 15.84 -31.24
CA GLN A 255 -67.89 14.83 -30.21
C GLN A 255 -66.55 15.01 -29.48
N ASP A 256 -66.69 15.09 -28.17
CA ASP A 256 -65.71 15.13 -27.10
C ASP A 256 -64.68 13.98 -27.14
N ALA A 257 -63.49 14.22 -26.59
CA ALA A 257 -62.99 13.51 -25.41
C ALA A 257 -61.59 14.00 -24.99
N GLU A 258 -61.58 14.78 -23.92
CA GLU A 258 -60.65 14.85 -22.79
C GLU A 258 -59.37 13.96 -22.71
N SER A 259 -58.23 14.61 -22.41
CA SER A 259 -57.26 14.30 -21.32
C SER A 259 -56.07 15.29 -21.45
N ALA A 260 -55.95 16.36 -20.66
CA ALA A 260 -55.25 16.45 -19.35
C ALA A 260 -53.88 15.74 -19.34
N GLY A 261 -52.73 16.31 -18.97
CA GLY A 261 -52.25 17.62 -18.47
C GLY A 261 -50.73 17.63 -18.73
N ASP A 262 -50.01 18.74 -18.74
CA ASP A 262 -49.46 19.40 -17.56
C ASP A 262 -48.80 20.71 -18.01
N ASP A 263 -49.03 21.76 -17.24
CA ASP A 263 -48.78 23.16 -17.53
C ASP A 263 -47.98 23.69 -16.34
N ALA A 264 -46.77 24.21 -16.57
CA ALA A 264 -46.15 25.29 -15.79
C ALA A 264 -44.68 25.51 -16.22
N GLU A 265 -44.53 26.35 -17.24
CA GLU A 265 -43.78 27.63 -17.31
C GLU A 265 -42.49 27.89 -16.46
N PRO A 266 -41.63 28.83 -16.93
CA PRO A 266 -40.24 29.01 -16.53
C PRO A 266 -40.02 30.31 -15.69
N GLU A 267 -38.90 31.01 -15.93
CA GLU A 267 -38.38 32.23 -15.26
C GLU A 267 -37.59 31.93 -13.95
N ASP A 268 -36.40 32.47 -13.65
CA ASP A 268 -35.83 33.79 -13.95
C ASP A 268 -34.29 33.79 -13.83
N THR A 269 -33.73 34.81 -14.47
CA THR A 269 -32.33 35.17 -14.65
C THR A 269 -31.71 36.01 -13.51
N GLU A 270 -30.37 36.07 -13.53
CA GLU A 270 -29.44 37.12 -13.05
C GLU A 270 -28.92 37.10 -11.59
N SER A 271 -27.60 36.94 -11.43
CA SER A 271 -26.64 38.07 -11.25
C SER A 271 -25.37 37.67 -10.50
N ASP A 272 -24.24 38.21 -10.99
CA ASP A 272 -22.87 38.17 -10.46
C ASP A 272 -22.70 38.64 -8.99
N ALA A 273 -21.72 38.08 -8.28
CA ALA A 273 -20.68 38.86 -7.60
C ALA A 273 -19.55 37.98 -7.00
N GLU A 274 -18.37 38.60 -7.03
CA GLU A 274 -17.01 38.19 -6.70
C GLU A 274 -16.74 37.74 -5.25
N SER A 275 -15.57 37.09 -5.03
CA SER A 275 -14.57 37.47 -3.99
C SER A 275 -13.92 36.27 -3.26
N GLU A 276 -12.61 36.14 -3.49
CA GLU A 276 -11.53 35.89 -2.51
C GLU A 276 -11.58 34.64 -1.59
N GLY A 277 -10.69 33.69 -1.87
CA GLY A 277 -10.22 32.69 -0.92
C GLY A 277 -8.72 32.85 -0.68
N ALA A 278 -8.36 33.36 0.50
CA ALA A 278 -7.00 33.52 1.00
C ALA A 278 -6.84 32.73 2.30
N GLU A 279 -5.57 32.39 2.59
CA GLU A 279 -5.00 31.95 3.88
C GLU A 279 -5.36 30.53 4.35
N ALA A 280 -4.57 29.78 5.12
CA ALA A 280 -3.14 29.68 5.45
C ALA A 280 -3.06 28.65 6.61
N GLU A 281 -2.12 27.71 6.51
CA GLU A 281 -1.10 27.41 7.54
C GLU A 281 -1.49 27.31 9.04
N GLY A 282 -1.30 26.12 9.60
CA GLY A 282 -0.55 25.84 10.84
C GLY A 282 -1.02 26.43 12.19
N ALA A 283 -1.30 25.56 13.16
CA ALA A 283 -0.78 25.65 14.53
C ALA A 283 -1.09 24.37 15.33
N GLU A 284 -0.04 23.85 15.94
CA GLU A 284 -0.02 22.81 16.97
C GLU A 284 -0.52 23.41 18.29
N ASP A 285 -1.36 22.69 19.05
CA ASP A 285 -1.49 22.87 20.50
C ASP A 285 -2.06 21.59 21.13
N ASP A 286 -1.18 20.84 21.81
CA ASP A 286 -1.47 19.62 22.56
C ASP A 286 -1.56 20.00 24.05
N GLU A 287 -2.78 20.27 24.52
CA GLU A 287 -3.06 20.49 25.93
C GLU A 287 -3.52 19.19 26.60
N ARG A 288 -2.69 18.73 27.52
CA ARG A 288 -2.94 17.67 28.50
C ARG A 288 -4.18 18.00 29.35
N GLN A 289 -5.10 17.04 29.50
CA GLN A 289 -5.94 16.94 30.69
C GLN A 289 -6.05 15.49 31.15
N GLU A 290 -5.51 15.25 32.35
CA GLU A 290 -5.81 14.11 33.20
C GLU A 290 -7.21 14.30 33.79
N THR A 291 -8.06 13.28 33.75
CA THR A 291 -9.08 13.07 34.77
C THR A 291 -9.30 11.59 35.04
N ASP A 292 -9.34 11.32 36.33
CA ASP A 292 -9.52 10.08 37.08
C ASP A 292 -10.65 9.12 36.68
N SER A 293 -10.35 7.85 36.99
CA SER A 293 -11.17 6.76 37.54
C SER A 293 -12.69 6.85 37.43
N GLU A 294 -13.31 5.76 36.94
CA GLU A 294 -14.41 5.09 37.63
C GLU A 294 -14.53 3.62 37.14
N VAL A 295 -14.42 2.71 38.11
CA VAL A 295 -14.73 1.28 38.04
C VAL A 295 -16.23 1.14 38.25
N ASP A 296 -16.91 0.37 37.40
CA ASP A 296 -18.06 -0.47 37.79
C ASP A 296 -18.30 -1.53 36.71
N GLY A 297 -18.56 -2.76 37.16
CA GLY A 297 -18.63 -3.95 36.32
C GLY A 297 -20.04 -4.39 35.91
N GLU A 298 -20.08 -5.68 35.54
CA GLU A 298 -21.22 -6.58 35.35
C GLU A 298 -21.78 -6.76 33.91
N GLY A 299 -21.75 -8.03 33.48
CA GLY A 299 -22.56 -8.66 32.41
C GLY A 299 -22.01 -8.45 30.99
N ASP A 300 -22.02 -9.41 30.07
CA ASP A 300 -22.96 -10.51 29.90
C ASP A 300 -22.30 -11.61 29.02
N ASP A 301 -22.64 -12.85 29.33
CA ASP A 301 -22.48 -14.05 28.51
C ASP A 301 -22.86 -13.81 27.03
N ALA A 302 -22.03 -14.26 26.09
CA ALA A 302 -22.51 -14.78 24.81
C ALA A 302 -21.41 -15.55 24.05
N GLU A 303 -21.57 -16.87 24.07
CA GLU A 303 -21.55 -17.75 22.89
C GLU A 303 -20.20 -18.05 22.22
N ARG A 304 -19.77 -19.29 22.47
CA ARG A 304 -18.91 -20.10 21.60
C ARG A 304 -19.53 -20.19 20.21
N ASP A 305 -18.72 -19.91 19.19
CA ASP A 305 -18.89 -20.53 17.87
C ASP A 305 -17.51 -20.99 17.36
N GLU A 306 -17.44 -22.29 17.08
CA GLU A 306 -16.31 -22.97 16.46
C GLU A 306 -16.27 -22.63 14.96
N PRO A 307 -15.09 -22.56 14.32
CA PRO A 307 -15.01 -22.82 12.90
C PRO A 307 -14.44 -24.22 12.63
N ALA A 308 -15.28 -25.07 12.06
CA ALA A 308 -14.88 -26.26 11.33
C ALA A 308 -14.62 -25.90 9.86
N ASP A 309 -13.59 -26.56 9.30
CA ASP A 309 -13.38 -26.94 7.90
C ASP A 309 -13.65 -25.91 6.80
N ASP A 310 -12.60 -25.56 6.04
CA ASP A 310 -12.52 -26.12 4.68
C ASP A 310 -11.08 -26.09 4.16
N ALA A 311 -10.64 -27.26 3.72
CA ALA A 311 -9.32 -27.55 3.19
C ALA A 311 -9.48 -27.76 1.69
N GLU A 312 -8.90 -26.87 0.89
CA GLU A 312 -8.65 -27.09 -0.52
C GLU A 312 -7.30 -26.40 -0.82
N GLU A 313 -6.23 -27.15 -1.04
CA GLU A 313 -5.47 -27.03 -2.28
C GLU A 313 -4.46 -28.17 -2.44
N ASP A 314 -4.50 -28.67 -3.67
CA ASP A 314 -4.00 -29.91 -4.24
C ASP A 314 -2.50 -29.85 -4.60
N GLU A 315 -1.84 -31.01 -4.53
CA GLU A 315 -0.79 -31.55 -5.43
C GLU A 315 0.59 -30.82 -5.49
N ALA A 316 1.66 -31.42 -4.94
CA ALA A 316 2.64 -32.32 -5.61
C ALA A 316 3.64 -31.54 -6.52
N ASP A 317 4.96 -31.74 -6.60
CA ASP A 317 5.91 -32.84 -6.42
C ASP A 317 7.31 -32.17 -6.27
N ASP A 318 8.18 -32.58 -5.35
CA ASP A 318 9.29 -33.54 -5.57
C ASP A 318 10.48 -32.97 -6.40
N ASP A 319 11.56 -32.54 -5.72
CA ASP A 319 12.93 -32.67 -6.23
C ASP A 319 13.92 -32.77 -5.06
N GLU A 320 14.37 -34.00 -4.83
CA GLU A 320 15.39 -34.38 -3.87
C GLU A 320 16.77 -33.80 -4.24
N GLY A 321 17.47 -33.33 -3.22
CA GLY A 321 18.86 -32.90 -3.32
C GLY A 321 19.84 -34.02 -3.65
N GLN A 322 20.99 -33.62 -4.17
CA GLN A 322 22.23 -34.40 -4.13
C GLN A 322 23.39 -33.49 -3.72
N GLU A 323 23.71 -33.62 -2.43
CA GLU A 323 25.01 -33.71 -1.76
C GLU A 323 26.24 -32.99 -2.32
N GLU A 324 26.89 -32.30 -1.37
CA GLU A 324 28.19 -31.66 -1.43
C GLU A 324 29.34 -32.68 -1.38
N ASP A 325 30.50 -32.28 -1.92
CA ASP A 325 31.79 -32.79 -1.46
C ASP A 325 32.81 -31.62 -1.37
N VAL A 326 33.45 -31.54 -0.21
CA VAL A 326 34.39 -30.53 0.26
C VAL A 326 35.82 -31.09 0.20
N GLU A 327 36.75 -30.40 -0.46
CA GLU A 327 38.20 -30.42 -0.20
C GLU A 327 38.73 -29.08 -0.77
N GLY A 328 39.59 -28.24 -0.17
CA GLY A 328 40.53 -28.30 0.95
C GLY A 328 41.63 -27.26 0.65
N GLU A 329 42.50 -27.00 1.62
CA GLU A 329 43.84 -26.40 1.50
C GLU A 329 44.02 -24.88 1.74
N GLU A 330 44.53 -24.62 2.94
CA GLU A 330 45.29 -23.46 3.41
C GLU A 330 46.55 -23.24 2.55
N GLU A 331 47.03 -22.00 2.33
CA GLU A 331 48.47 -21.69 2.27
C GLU A 331 48.75 -20.20 2.59
N GLU A 332 49.85 -20.04 3.31
CA GLU A 332 50.48 -18.82 3.82
C GLU A 332 51.33 -18.11 2.73
N SER A 333 51.62 -16.81 2.89
CA SER A 333 52.92 -16.26 2.46
C SER A 333 53.21 -14.86 3.00
N ASP A 334 54.41 -14.76 3.57
CA ASP A 334 55.19 -13.66 4.14
C ASP A 334 55.65 -12.54 3.17
N GLU A 335 56.45 -11.62 3.76
CA GLU A 335 57.52 -10.74 3.21
C GLU A 335 57.11 -9.28 2.87
N ASP A 336 57.45 -8.29 3.72
CA ASP A 336 58.73 -7.57 3.90
C ASP A 336 59.01 -6.52 2.80
N ASP A 337 59.16 -5.24 3.17
CA ASP A 337 60.27 -4.38 2.69
C ASP A 337 60.42 -3.08 3.50
N GLU A 338 61.68 -2.72 3.74
CA GLU A 338 62.19 -1.71 4.68
C GLU A 338 62.39 -0.30 4.06
N GLY A 339 62.60 0.70 4.94
CA GLY A 339 63.36 1.92 4.66
C GLY A 339 62.63 3.21 5.08
N ASP A 340 63.24 4.23 5.69
CA ASP A 340 64.62 4.54 6.08
C ASP A 340 64.54 5.78 7.00
N GLU A 341 65.40 5.89 8.01
CA GLU A 341 65.46 6.99 9.00
C GLU A 341 66.34 8.19 8.48
N PRO A 342 66.91 9.12 9.30
CA PRO A 342 66.33 10.15 10.17
C PRO A 342 66.87 11.60 9.89
N GLU A 343 66.51 12.52 10.81
CA GLU A 343 66.77 13.96 11.00
C GLU A 343 68.20 14.51 10.76
N GLU A 344 68.33 15.82 10.42
CA GLU A 344 69.28 16.76 11.07
C GLU A 344 69.04 18.26 10.73
N ASP A 345 69.07 19.08 11.80
CA ASP A 345 69.60 20.44 12.02
C ASP A 345 69.45 21.61 11.01
N VAL A 346 69.19 22.82 11.57
CA VAL A 346 70.16 23.95 11.65
C VAL A 346 69.49 25.20 12.26
N LYS A 347 70.06 25.70 13.36
CA LYS A 347 69.88 27.06 13.91
C LYS A 347 71.00 27.98 13.40
N ALA A 348 70.69 29.21 12.99
CA ALA A 348 71.51 30.42 13.23
C ALA A 348 70.81 31.72 12.77
N ASP A 349 70.70 32.67 13.70
CA ASP A 349 70.55 34.15 13.57
C ASP A 349 71.65 34.79 12.68
N PRO A 350 71.59 36.06 12.17
CA PRO A 350 71.31 37.27 12.99
C PRO A 350 70.61 38.49 12.32
N GLU A 351 70.11 39.38 13.21
CA GLU A 351 70.09 40.86 13.15
C GLU A 351 69.56 41.59 11.90
N THR A 352 68.48 42.36 12.06
CA THR A 352 68.40 43.78 11.63
C THR A 352 67.24 44.54 12.30
N GLY A 353 67.58 45.58 13.07
CA GLY A 353 67.01 46.92 12.92
C GLY A 353 65.56 47.22 13.35
N GLU A 354 65.42 47.77 14.55
CA GLU A 354 64.41 48.76 14.98
C GLU A 354 64.28 49.98 14.02
N PRO A 355 63.41 50.98 14.26
CA PRO A 355 62.16 51.04 15.05
C PRO A 355 61.02 51.75 14.26
N ASP A 356 59.86 51.92 14.88
CA ASP A 356 59.27 53.25 15.19
C ASP A 356 57.73 53.28 15.15
N ASP A 357 57.25 54.08 16.10
CA ASP A 357 56.03 54.86 16.14
C ASP A 357 54.71 54.27 16.67
N ASP A 358 54.36 54.89 17.79
CA ASP A 358 53.06 55.43 18.17
C ASP A 358 51.96 54.43 18.58
N ASN A 359 51.65 54.34 19.88
CA ASN A 359 50.94 55.32 20.72
C ASN A 359 49.41 55.17 20.59
N ASP A 360 48.80 55.31 21.77
CA ASP A 360 47.38 55.45 22.10
C ASP A 360 46.50 54.20 22.32
N GLU A 361 46.22 54.06 23.63
CA GLU A 361 44.99 53.65 24.35
C GLU A 361 44.58 52.18 24.46
#